data_AF-A0A2D4KYP1-F1
#
_entry.id   AF-A0A2D4KYP1-F1
#
_cell.length_a   1.000
_cell.length_b   1.000
_cell.length_c   1.000
_cell.angle_alpha   90.00
_cell.angle_beta   90.00
_cell.angle_gamma   90.00
#
_symmetry.space_group_name_H-M   'P 1'
#
loop_
_entity.id
_entity.type
_entity.pdbx_description
1 polymer ?
#
loop_
_entity_poly.entity_id
_entity_poly.type
_entity_poly.pdbx_seq_one_letter_code
_entity_poly.pdbx_strand_id
1 'polypeptide(L)'
;VLIEVLKQIQLHPVIDGLVHDVINLAFKHFKYKEGYLGPNTGNMHIVADLYAEVIGVLAQAKFPAVKKKFMAELKELRHKEQNPYMVQSIISLIMGMKFFRIKMYPVED
;
A
#
# COMPACT_ATOMS: atom_id res chain seq x y z
N VAL A 1 -17.55 3.94 4.58
CA VAL A 1 -18.32 3.05 3.65
C VAL A 1 -17.43 1.96 3.06
N LEU A 2 -16.42 2.26 2.22
CA LEU A 2 -15.59 1.20 1.62
C LEU A 2 -14.80 0.39 2.67
N ILE A 3 -14.22 1.06 3.67
CA ILE A 3 -13.49 0.38 4.76
C ILE A 3 -14.39 -0.57 5.54
N GLU A 4 -15.60 -0.14 5.89
CA GLU A 4 -16.59 -0.97 6.57
C GLU A 4 -16.94 -2.22 5.76
N VAL A 5 -17.05 -2.09 4.43
CA VAL A 5 -17.29 -3.22 3.52
C VAL A 5 -16.09 -4.17 3.48
N LEU A 6 -14.85 -3.65 3.41
CA LEU A 6 -13.64 -4.48 3.37
C LEU A 6 -13.41 -5.29 4.65
N LYS A 7 -13.84 -4.78 5.81
CA LYS A 7 -13.80 -5.54 7.08
C LYS A 7 -14.66 -6.82 7.02
N GLN A 8 -15.69 -6.85 6.17
CA GLN A 8 -16.58 -8.01 6.03
C GLN A 8 -16.00 -9.12 5.14
N ILE A 9 -14.84 -8.93 4.50
CA ILE A 9 -14.25 -9.92 3.57
C ILE A 9 -14.00 -11.29 4.23
N GLN A 10 -13.70 -11.31 5.53
CA GLN A 10 -13.51 -12.58 6.25
C GLN A 10 -14.82 -13.36 6.42
N LEU A 11 -15.97 -12.67 6.42
CA LEU A 11 -17.30 -13.24 6.56
C LEU A 11 -17.94 -13.55 5.20
N HIS A 12 -17.58 -12.78 4.18
CA HIS A 12 -18.08 -12.91 2.81
C HIS A 12 -16.91 -12.90 1.83
N PRO A 13 -16.48 -14.08 1.31
CA PRO A 13 -15.38 -14.17 0.38
C PRO A 13 -15.64 -13.30 -0.87
N VAL A 14 -14.70 -12.41 -1.16
CA VAL A 14 -14.71 -11.57 -2.38
C VAL A 14 -13.88 -12.23 -3.47
N ILE A 15 -14.29 -12.04 -4.73
CA ILE A 15 -13.57 -12.52 -5.91
C ILE A 15 -12.13 -11.99 -5.90
N ASP A 16 -11.15 -12.89 -6.02
CA ASP A 16 -9.73 -12.54 -5.89
C ASP A 16 -9.23 -11.53 -6.94
N GLY A 17 -9.90 -11.45 -8.09
CA GLY A 17 -9.65 -10.41 -9.11
C GLY A 17 -9.91 -9.00 -8.58
N LEU A 18 -11.06 -8.78 -7.92
CA LEU A 18 -11.40 -7.48 -7.34
C LEU A 18 -10.43 -7.08 -6.23
N VAL A 19 -9.98 -8.04 -5.43
CA VAL A 19 -8.93 -7.81 -4.41
C VAL A 19 -7.64 -7.33 -5.07
N HIS A 20 -7.23 -7.96 -6.18
CA HIS A 20 -6.06 -7.52 -6.93
C HIS A 20 -6.23 -6.13 -7.53
N ASP A 21 -7.40 -5.80 -8.04
CA ASP A 21 -7.66 -4.48 -8.62
C ASP A 21 -7.57 -3.36 -7.59
N VAL A 22 -8.15 -3.57 -6.39
CA VAL A 22 -8.04 -2.63 -5.27
C VAL A 22 -6.58 -2.46 -4.84
N ILE A 23 -5.84 -3.57 -4.72
CA ILE A 23 -4.41 -3.53 -4.37
C ILE A 23 -3.62 -2.75 -5.43
N ASN A 24 -3.81 -3.07 -6.71
CA ASN A 24 -3.10 -2.40 -7.80
C ASN A 24 -3.45 -0.91 -7.88
N LEU A 25 -4.71 -0.54 -7.66
CA LEU A 25 -5.14 0.84 -7.64
C LEU A 25 -4.47 1.62 -6.50
N ALA A 26 -4.49 1.09 -5.28
CA ALA A 26 -3.83 1.74 -4.14
C ALA A 26 -2.33 1.94 -4.38
N PHE A 27 -1.63 0.91 -4.87
CA PHE A 27 -0.19 1.01 -5.13
C PHE A 27 0.16 2.01 -6.24
N LYS A 28 -0.74 2.28 -7.21
CA LYS A 28 -0.55 3.38 -8.16
C LYS A 28 -0.51 4.75 -7.48
N HIS A 29 -1.26 4.92 -6.39
CA HIS A 29 -1.29 6.16 -5.60
C HIS A 29 -0.11 6.30 -4.64
N PHE A 30 0.66 5.23 -4.39
CA PHE A 30 1.90 5.29 -3.59
C PHE A 30 3.13 5.66 -4.42
N LYS A 31 3.05 5.63 -5.76
CA LYS A 31 4.17 5.99 -6.61
C LYS A 31 4.49 7.48 -6.48
N TYR A 32 5.73 7.77 -6.13
CA TYR A 32 6.25 9.13 -6.18
C TYR A 32 6.13 9.69 -7.61
N LYS A 33 5.81 10.98 -7.74
CA LYS A 33 5.67 11.68 -9.02
C LYS A 33 6.50 12.95 -8.99
N GLU A 34 7.11 13.35 -10.09
CA GLU A 34 7.97 14.56 -10.14
C GLU A 34 7.20 15.90 -9.96
N GLY A 35 5.90 15.87 -9.63
CA GLY A 35 5.06 17.04 -9.35
C GLY A 35 4.71 17.28 -7.88
N TYR A 36 5.29 16.52 -6.94
CA TYR A 36 5.02 16.62 -5.48
C TYR A 36 5.55 17.91 -4.81
N LEU A 37 5.84 18.96 -5.58
CA LEU A 37 6.27 20.27 -5.08
C LEU A 37 5.28 21.39 -5.44
N GLY A 38 4.18 21.05 -6.12
CA GLY A 38 3.14 22.01 -6.51
C GLY A 38 2.08 22.24 -5.43
N PRO A 39 1.17 23.21 -5.63
CA PRO A 39 0.11 23.56 -4.66
C PRO A 39 -0.85 22.40 -4.33
N ASN A 40 -0.91 21.36 -5.18
CA ASN A 40 -1.75 20.18 -4.99
C ASN A 40 -1.11 19.04 -4.19
N THR A 41 0.13 19.21 -3.74
CA THR A 41 0.89 18.15 -3.04
C THR A 41 0.17 17.64 -1.79
N GLY A 42 -0.41 18.55 -1.00
CA GLY A 42 -1.21 18.18 0.18
C GLY A 42 -2.39 17.26 -0.17
N ASN A 43 -3.12 17.58 -1.24
CA ASN A 43 -4.24 16.76 -1.71
C ASN A 43 -3.76 15.37 -2.18
N MET A 44 -2.60 15.28 -2.84
CA MET A 44 -2.03 13.99 -3.24
C MET A 44 -1.68 13.13 -2.03
N HIS A 45 -1.11 13.71 -0.96
CA HIS A 45 -0.84 12.98 0.28
C HIS A 45 -2.12 12.50 0.96
N ILE A 46 -3.17 13.34 1.02
CA ILE A 46 -4.47 12.94 1.56
C ILE A 46 -5.04 11.74 0.78
N VAL A 47 -5.00 11.79 -0.56
CA VAL A 47 -5.48 10.68 -1.39
C VAL A 47 -4.65 9.41 -1.14
N ALA A 48 -3.33 9.51 -1.10
CA ALA A 48 -2.46 8.37 -0.82
C ALA A 48 -2.75 7.77 0.57
N ASP A 49 -3.01 8.60 1.57
CA ASP A 49 -3.37 8.17 2.92
C ASP A 49 -4.68 7.40 2.97
N LEU A 50 -5.70 7.84 2.23
CA LEU A 50 -6.97 7.13 2.13
C LEU A 50 -6.78 5.74 1.50
N TYR A 51 -5.93 5.63 0.46
CA TYR A 51 -5.58 4.32 -0.11
C TYR A 51 -4.72 3.46 0.82
N ALA A 52 -3.83 4.06 1.61
CA ALA A 52 -3.03 3.37 2.61
C ALA A 52 -3.91 2.75 3.71
N GLU A 53 -4.98 3.46 4.12
CA GLU A 53 -5.94 2.94 5.09
C GLU A 53 -6.72 1.74 4.54
N VAL A 54 -7.16 1.83 3.28
CA VAL A 54 -7.79 0.71 2.56
C VAL A 54 -6.87 -0.52 2.53
N ILE A 55 -5.59 -0.35 2.23
CA ILE A 55 -4.61 -1.44 2.25
C ILE A 55 -4.41 -1.99 3.66
N GLY A 56 -4.31 -1.12 4.68
CA GLY A 56 -4.17 -1.54 6.08
C GLY A 56 -5.30 -2.45 6.55
N VAL A 57 -6.53 -2.16 6.14
CA VAL A 57 -7.70 -3.00 6.45
C VAL A 57 -7.74 -4.26 5.59
N LEU A 58 -7.53 -4.14 4.28
CA LEU A 58 -7.54 -5.29 3.36
C LEU A 58 -6.49 -6.33 3.74
N ALA A 59 -5.32 -5.89 4.21
CA ALA A 59 -4.25 -6.78 4.59
C ALA A 59 -4.58 -7.65 5.82
N GLN A 60 -5.58 -7.29 6.64
CA GLN A 60 -6.06 -8.15 7.73
C GLN A 60 -6.72 -9.44 7.21
N ALA A 61 -7.33 -9.39 6.03
CA ALA A 61 -7.98 -10.55 5.41
C ALA A 61 -7.14 -11.17 4.28
N LYS A 62 -6.34 -10.36 3.57
CA LYS A 62 -5.63 -10.74 2.34
C LYS A 62 -4.13 -10.40 2.42
N PHE A 63 -3.51 -10.61 3.58
CA PHE A 63 -2.09 -10.33 3.82
C PHE A 63 -1.15 -10.87 2.74
N PRO A 64 -1.26 -12.14 2.29
CA PRO A 64 -0.32 -12.68 1.29
C PRO A 64 -0.32 -11.88 -0.02
N ALA A 65 -1.49 -11.41 -0.47
CA ALA A 65 -1.61 -10.62 -1.69
C ALA A 65 -0.97 -9.25 -1.55
N VAL A 66 -1.24 -8.56 -0.43
CA VAL A 66 -0.66 -7.24 -0.12
C VAL A 66 0.87 -7.35 0.03
N LYS A 67 1.36 -8.33 0.79
CA LYS A 67 2.80 -8.58 0.97
C LYS A 67 3.48 -8.85 -0.36
N LYS A 68 2.90 -9.72 -1.21
CA LYS A 68 3.45 -10.04 -2.53
C LYS A 68 3.59 -8.78 -3.39
N LYS A 69 2.56 -7.92 -3.42
CA LYS A 69 2.60 -6.67 -4.18
C LYS A 69 3.66 -5.71 -3.65
N PHE A 70 3.71 -5.51 -2.34
CA PHE A 70 4.70 -4.64 -1.70
C PHE A 70 6.13 -5.09 -2.01
N MET A 71 6.43 -6.37 -1.82
CA MET A 71 7.76 -6.92 -2.10
C MET A 71 8.13 -6.81 -3.58
N ALA A 72 7.17 -6.96 -4.50
CA ALA A 72 7.40 -6.78 -5.93
C ALA A 72 7.79 -5.34 -6.27
N GLU A 73 7.04 -4.34 -5.80
CA GLU A 73 7.33 -2.93 -6.06
C GLU A 73 8.65 -2.49 -5.39
N LEU A 74 8.91 -2.93 -4.16
CA LEU A 74 10.17 -2.65 -3.47
C LEU A 74 11.37 -3.27 -4.19
N LYS A 75 11.21 -4.52 -4.66
CA LYS A 75 12.25 -5.19 -5.45
C LYS A 75 12.52 -4.42 -6.74
N GLU A 76 11.48 -4.02 -7.46
CA GLU A 76 11.61 -3.24 -8.70
C GLU A 76 12.38 -1.93 -8.46
N LEU A 77 12.04 -1.17 -7.42
CA LEU A 77 12.73 0.08 -7.07
C LEU A 77 14.20 -0.15 -6.68
N ARG A 78 14.51 -1.26 -6.00
CA ARG A 78 15.90 -1.59 -5.62
C ARG A 78 16.77 -2.07 -6.77
N HIS A 79 16.19 -2.54 -7.87
CA HIS A 79 16.95 -2.97 -9.06
C HIS A 79 17.28 -1.82 -10.01
N LYS A 80 16.64 -0.65 -9.83
CA LYS A 80 16.93 0.56 -10.58
C LYS A 80 18.16 1.27 -10.03
N GLU A 81 18.84 2.02 -10.89
CA GLU A 81 19.98 2.86 -10.51
C GLU A 81 19.57 3.84 -9.41
N GLN A 82 20.39 3.92 -8.36
CA GLN A 82 20.07 4.72 -7.20
C GLN A 82 20.24 6.21 -7.50
N ASN A 83 19.15 6.96 -7.35
CA ASN A 83 19.12 8.40 -7.47
C ASN A 83 18.11 8.98 -6.45
N PRO A 84 18.09 10.31 -6.22
CA PRO A 84 17.16 10.91 -5.25
C PRO A 84 15.69 10.57 -5.51
N TYR A 85 15.29 10.45 -6.78
CA TYR A 85 13.93 10.08 -7.16
C TYR A 85 13.58 8.63 -6.75
N MET A 86 14.50 7.68 -6.89
CA MET A 86 14.33 6.30 -6.39
C MET A 86 14.21 6.25 -4.87
N VAL A 87 15.01 7.04 -4.15
CA VAL A 87 14.91 7.13 -2.68
C VAL A 87 13.53 7.65 -2.28
N GLN A 88 13.03 8.72 -2.92
CA GLN A 88 11.68 9.23 -2.67
C GLN A 88 10.57 8.24 -3.05
N SER A 89 10.77 7.46 -4.11
CA SER A 89 9.85 6.40 -4.51
C SER A 89 9.77 5.28 -3.46
N ILE A 90 10.91 4.91 -2.86
CA ILE A 90 10.96 3.92 -1.77
C ILE A 90 10.28 4.48 -0.51
N ILE A 91 10.56 5.74 -0.14
CA ILE A 91 9.91 6.41 1.00
C ILE A 91 8.40 6.45 0.79
N SER A 92 7.93 6.86 -0.39
CA SER A 92 6.49 6.93 -0.72
C SER A 92 5.83 5.56 -0.65
N LEU A 93 6.50 4.51 -1.13
CA LEU A 93 6.03 3.12 -1.02
C LEU A 93 5.90 2.68 0.44
N ILE A 94 6.88 3.01 1.30
CA ILE A 94 6.85 2.69 2.72
C ILE A 94 5.74 3.47 3.43
N MET A 95 5.56 4.75 3.13
CA MET A 95 4.47 5.57 3.68
C MET A 95 3.09 5.03 3.30
N GLY A 96 2.94 4.48 2.09
CA GLY A 96 1.72 3.78 1.66
C GLY A 96 1.34 2.58 2.52
N MET A 97 2.27 2.07 3.33
CA MET A 97 2.06 0.96 4.27
C MET A 97 1.86 1.44 5.72
N LYS A 98 1.72 2.74 6.00
CA LYS A 98 1.71 3.27 7.38
C LYS A 98 0.59 2.75 8.28
N PHE A 99 -0.53 2.31 7.70
CA PHE A 99 -1.65 1.72 8.45
C PHE A 99 -1.56 0.19 8.54
N PHE A 100 -0.50 -0.41 8.01
CA PHE A 100 -0.29 -1.85 8.06
C PHE A 100 0.08 -2.27 9.50
N ARG A 101 -0.71 -3.17 10.10
CA ARG A 101 -0.51 -3.66 11.46
C ARG A 101 -0.03 -5.11 11.44
N ILE A 102 1.17 -5.36 11.94
CA ILE A 102 1.71 -6.70 12.15
C ILE A 102 1.44 -7.08 13.60
N LYS A 103 0.78 -8.22 13.82
CA LYS A 103 0.79 -8.88 15.13
C LYS A 103 2.12 -9.61 15.25
N MET A 104 3.03 -9.06 16.05
CA MET A 104 4.26 -9.76 16.42
C MET A 104 3.89 -10.80 17.48
N TYR A 105 4.12 -12.08 17.19
CA TYR A 105 4.15 -13.10 18.23
C TYR A 105 5.54 -13.06 18.87
N PRO A 106 5.64 -13.32 20.18
CA PRO A 106 6.95 -13.46 20.81
C PRO A 106 7.73 -14.54 20.05
N VAL A 107 8.97 -14.24 19.70
CA VAL A 107 9.90 -15.25 19.23
C VAL A 107 10.20 -16.09 20.46
N GLU A 108 9.79 -17.36 20.45
CA GLU A 108 10.24 -18.30 21.47
C GLU A 108 11.75 -18.51 21.24
N ASP A 109 12.54 -18.23 22.28
CA ASP A 109 14.01 -18.38 22.30
C ASP A 109 14.46 -19.84 22.15
#